data_AF-A0A397TQG3-F1
#
_entry.id   AF-A0A397TQG3-F1
#
_cell.length_a   1.000
_cell.length_b   1.000
_cell.length_c   1.000
_cell.angle_alpha   90.00
_cell.angle_beta   90.00
_cell.angle_gamma   90.00
#
_symmetry.space_group_name_H-M   'P 1'
#
loop_
_entity.id
_entity.type
_entity.pdbx_description
1 polymer ?
#
loop_
_entity_poly.entity_id
_entity_poly.type
_entity_poly.pdbx_seq_one_letter_code
_entity_poly.pdbx_strand_id
1 'polypeptide(L)'
;QIADDARATRFHVIIDHRSHPTNSLICSEMSAWQGPAILIFNNGIFSPPDFDSLMRIRVGGKQTDDTMIGKHGLGFNSCYHFTDVPSLISGDSIVFLDPQERFLRRGGDFQRGIKCPFPRNGIHQVPDRDQLVPFEGIEGIDFRSTFNGTLFRIPLRTVASEISDATFTPEAIIRLFEDI
;
A
#
# COMPACT_ATOMS: atom_id res chain seq x y z
N GLN A 1 3.09 -15.17 -8.56
CA GLN A 1 3.73 -14.48 -9.69
C GLN A 1 4.13 -13.03 -9.33
N ILE A 2 4.73 -12.81 -8.14
CA ILE A 2 5.20 -11.48 -7.65
C ILE A 2 6.72 -11.51 -7.38
N ALA A 3 7.38 -12.64 -7.67
CA ALA A 3 8.79 -12.87 -7.35
C ALA A 3 9.74 -12.56 -8.53
N ASP A 4 9.28 -12.50 -9.77
CA ASP A 4 10.19 -12.54 -10.93
C ASP A 4 10.66 -11.15 -11.44
N ASP A 5 9.93 -10.07 -11.16
CA ASP A 5 10.19 -8.78 -11.82
C ASP A 5 10.98 -7.74 -11.00
N ALA A 6 11.21 -8.02 -9.72
CA ALA A 6 12.34 -7.47 -8.98
C ALA A 6 13.38 -8.59 -8.90
N ARG A 7 14.68 -8.29 -8.80
CA ARG A 7 15.70 -9.30 -8.41
C ARG A 7 15.52 -9.75 -6.94
N ALA A 8 14.27 -9.97 -6.53
CA ALA A 8 13.87 -10.24 -5.19
C ALA A 8 14.09 -11.72 -4.91
N THR A 9 15.15 -12.01 -4.19
CA THR A 9 15.45 -13.36 -3.71
C THR A 9 14.59 -13.79 -2.52
N ARG A 10 13.79 -12.87 -1.95
CA ARG A 10 12.87 -13.13 -0.83
C ARG A 10 11.55 -12.39 -1.01
N PHE A 11 10.46 -13.12 -0.83
CA PHE A 11 9.09 -12.62 -0.91
C PHE A 11 8.26 -13.31 0.18
N HIS A 12 7.53 -12.53 0.98
CA HIS A 12 6.64 -13.08 2.01
C HIS A 12 5.33 -12.30 2.05
N VAL A 13 4.24 -13.03 2.31
CA VAL A 13 2.90 -12.47 2.53
C VAL A 13 2.56 -12.65 4.00
N ILE A 14 2.07 -11.61 4.64
CA ILE A 14 1.63 -11.62 6.03
C ILE A 14 0.18 -11.14 6.06
N ILE A 15 -0.68 -11.89 6.74
CA ILE A 15 -2.03 -11.44 7.06
C ILE A 15 -1.96 -10.71 8.40
N ASP A 16 -2.08 -9.39 8.34
CA ASP A 16 -2.03 -8.51 9.49
C ASP A 16 -3.45 -8.32 10.04
N HIS A 17 -3.72 -8.90 11.21
CA HIS A 17 -5.01 -8.78 11.90
C HIS A 17 -5.10 -7.52 12.79
N ARG A 18 -4.06 -6.69 12.85
CA ARG A 18 -4.02 -5.52 13.74
C ARG A 18 -4.99 -4.44 13.26
N SER A 19 -5.52 -3.71 14.24
CA SER A 19 -6.21 -2.44 14.04
C SER A 19 -5.42 -1.34 14.73
N HIS A 20 -5.34 -0.18 14.09
CA HIS A 20 -4.47 0.91 14.50
C HIS A 20 -5.26 2.17 14.91
N PRO A 21 -4.66 3.07 15.70
CA PRO A 21 -5.28 4.34 16.07
C PRO A 21 -5.59 5.21 14.85
N THR A 22 -6.52 6.17 15.03
CA THR A 22 -7.03 7.04 13.96
C THR A 22 -7.07 8.52 14.38
N ASN A 23 -6.29 8.92 15.39
CA ASN A 23 -6.33 10.28 15.95
C ASN A 23 -5.51 11.28 15.13
N SER A 24 -4.43 10.80 14.50
CA SER A 24 -3.46 11.62 13.77
C SER A 24 -3.17 11.03 12.39
N LEU A 25 -4.05 11.31 11.43
CA LEU A 25 -3.98 10.81 10.05
C LEU A 25 -3.74 11.96 9.06
N ILE A 26 -3.38 11.62 7.82
CA ILE A 26 -3.26 12.60 6.72
C ILE A 26 -4.59 13.35 6.53
N CYS A 27 -5.70 12.62 6.58
CA CYS A 27 -7.06 13.14 6.58
C CYS A 27 -8.00 12.15 7.28
N SER A 28 -9.20 12.59 7.66
CA SER A 28 -10.13 11.79 8.46
C SER A 28 -10.66 10.55 7.73
N GLU A 29 -10.77 10.62 6.40
CA GLU A 29 -11.25 9.55 5.54
C GLU A 29 -10.29 8.34 5.53
N MET A 30 -9.01 8.55 5.87
CA MET A 30 -8.02 7.46 6.02
C MET A 30 -8.29 6.55 7.23
N SER A 31 -9.18 6.95 8.15
CA SER A 31 -9.53 6.15 9.34
C SER A 31 -10.13 4.78 8.98
N ALA A 32 -10.85 4.68 7.86
CA ALA A 32 -11.41 3.44 7.36
C ALA A 32 -10.35 2.39 6.97
N TRP A 33 -9.09 2.81 6.82
CA TRP A 33 -8.00 2.03 6.24
C TRP A 33 -6.90 1.67 7.25
N GLN A 34 -7.18 1.89 8.54
CA GLN A 34 -6.30 1.59 9.67
C GLN A 34 -6.54 0.19 10.29
N GLY A 35 -7.37 -0.64 9.64
CA GLY A 35 -7.72 -1.99 10.09
C GLY A 35 -6.80 -3.10 9.55
N PRO A 36 -7.28 -4.35 9.56
CA PRO A 36 -6.55 -5.50 9.03
C PRO A 36 -6.09 -5.33 7.58
N ALA A 37 -4.98 -5.95 7.22
CA ALA A 37 -4.37 -5.79 5.90
C ALA A 37 -3.61 -7.03 5.43
N ILE A 38 -3.42 -7.12 4.12
CA ILE A 38 -2.41 -8.01 3.53
C ILE A 38 -1.12 -7.20 3.40
N LEU A 39 -0.04 -7.72 3.97
CA LEU A 39 1.29 -7.15 3.83
C LEU A 39 2.11 -8.02 2.89
N ILE A 40 2.78 -7.38 1.94
CA ILE A 40 3.59 -8.07 0.94
C ILE A 40 4.98 -7.47 0.95
N PHE A 41 5.96 -8.25 1.42
CA PHE A 41 7.36 -7.85 1.47
C PHE A 41 8.14 -8.43 0.29
N ASN A 42 9.04 -7.62 -0.27
CA ASN A 42 10.12 -8.08 -1.13
C ASN A 42 11.41 -7.27 -0.89
N ASN A 43 12.56 -7.83 -1.21
CA ASN A 43 13.85 -7.15 -1.06
C ASN A 43 14.26 -6.28 -2.28
N GLY A 44 13.34 -6.05 -3.22
CA GLY A 44 13.52 -5.03 -4.26
C GLY A 44 13.29 -3.62 -3.72
N ILE A 45 13.86 -2.62 -4.39
CA ILE A 45 13.68 -1.20 -4.06
C ILE A 45 13.22 -0.49 -5.34
N PHE A 46 12.13 0.26 -5.25
CA PHE A 46 11.59 1.08 -6.32
C PHE A 46 12.53 2.24 -6.66
N SER A 47 12.76 2.43 -7.95
CA SER A 47 13.43 3.60 -8.49
C SER A 47 12.45 4.78 -8.66
N PRO A 48 12.92 6.03 -8.79
CA PRO A 48 12.02 7.17 -9.02
C PRO A 48 11.05 6.98 -10.19
N PRO A 49 11.46 6.47 -11.37
CA PRO A 49 10.54 6.15 -12.46
C PRO A 49 9.46 5.11 -12.12
N ASP A 50 9.76 4.15 -11.23
CA ASP A 50 8.78 3.14 -10.81
C ASP A 50 7.66 3.79 -9.98
N PHE A 51 8.02 4.72 -9.09
CA PHE A 51 7.04 5.51 -8.33
C PHE A 51 6.16 6.36 -9.24
N ASP A 52 6.75 7.04 -10.23
CA ASP A 52 6.00 7.89 -11.17
C ASP A 52 5.02 7.06 -11.99
N SER A 53 5.44 5.87 -12.41
CA SER A 53 4.59 4.93 -13.14
C SER A 53 3.44 4.44 -12.27
N LEU A 54 3.71 4.11 -11.01
CA LEU A 54 2.71 3.65 -10.06
C LEU A 54 1.65 4.72 -9.75
N MET A 55 2.06 5.99 -9.59
CA MET A 55 1.13 7.11 -9.33
C MET A 55 0.24 7.45 -10.54
N ARG A 56 0.58 6.98 -11.75
CA ARG A 56 -0.21 7.21 -12.97
C ARG A 56 -1.26 6.12 -13.25
N ILE A 57 -1.26 5.02 -12.49
CA ILE A 57 -2.19 3.90 -12.71
C ILE A 57 -3.64 4.38 -12.49
N ARG A 58 -4.50 4.13 -13.47
CA ARG A 58 -5.95 4.37 -13.41
C ARG A 58 -6.70 3.05 -13.30
N VAL A 59 -7.64 2.98 -12.37
CA VAL A 59 -8.59 1.87 -12.28
C VAL A 59 -9.64 2.05 -13.39
N GLY A 60 -9.75 1.07 -14.30
CA GLY A 60 -10.81 1.02 -15.32
C GLY A 60 -10.56 1.74 -16.65
N GLY A 61 -9.36 2.29 -16.91
CA GLY A 61 -9.01 2.86 -18.22
C GLY A 61 -8.54 1.81 -19.22
N LYS A 62 -8.99 1.87 -20.48
CA LYS A 62 -8.38 1.12 -21.60
C LYS A 62 -6.88 1.45 -21.63
N GLN A 63 -6.05 0.47 -21.31
CA GLN A 63 -4.60 0.57 -21.39
C GLN A 63 -4.21 0.77 -22.86
N THR A 64 -3.82 1.98 -23.26
CA THR A 64 -3.25 2.24 -24.58
C THR A 64 -1.75 2.45 -24.55
N ASP A 65 -1.10 2.34 -23.40
CA ASP A 65 0.37 2.38 -23.31
C ASP A 65 0.90 1.05 -22.78
N ASP A 66 1.35 0.22 -23.72
CA ASP A 66 2.04 -1.07 -23.59
C ASP A 66 3.43 -0.97 -22.90
N THR A 67 3.65 -0.02 -21.98
CA THR A 67 4.98 0.21 -21.39
C THR A 67 5.19 -0.35 -19.98
N MET A 68 4.23 -1.10 -19.42
CA MET A 68 4.46 -1.81 -18.14
C MET A 68 3.81 -3.20 -18.05
N ILE A 69 3.49 -3.83 -19.18
CA ILE A 69 3.21 -5.26 -19.22
C ILE A 69 4.55 -5.99 -19.02
N GLY A 70 4.78 -6.51 -17.81
CA GLY A 70 5.97 -7.31 -17.49
C GLY A 70 7.02 -6.66 -16.58
N LYS A 71 6.63 -5.75 -15.68
CA LYS A 71 7.44 -5.48 -14.48
C LYS A 71 6.61 -5.29 -13.19
N HIS A 72 5.48 -4.58 -13.28
CA HIS A 72 4.58 -4.38 -12.13
C HIS A 72 3.08 -4.29 -12.53
N GLY A 73 2.74 -4.43 -13.82
CA GLY A 73 1.50 -3.88 -14.41
C GLY A 73 0.25 -4.78 -14.48
N LEU A 74 0.31 -6.06 -14.10
CA LEU A 74 -0.89 -6.91 -13.99
C LEU A 74 -1.21 -7.30 -12.53
N GLY A 75 -0.19 -7.39 -11.67
CA GLY A 75 -0.35 -7.80 -10.26
C GLY A 75 -0.74 -6.68 -9.30
N PHE A 76 -0.40 -5.41 -9.55
CA PHE A 76 -0.80 -4.34 -8.63
C PHE A 76 -2.28 -4.01 -8.71
N ASN A 77 -2.89 -4.12 -9.91
CA ASN A 77 -4.31 -3.87 -10.09
C ASN A 77 -5.18 -4.91 -9.35
N SER A 78 -4.68 -6.13 -9.13
CA SER A 78 -5.43 -7.13 -8.37
C SER A 78 -5.52 -6.80 -6.87
N CYS A 79 -4.63 -5.96 -6.34
CA CYS A 79 -4.76 -5.41 -4.98
C CYS A 79 -6.10 -4.70 -4.80
N TYR A 80 -6.64 -4.09 -5.87
CA TYR A 80 -7.91 -3.38 -5.78
C TYR A 80 -9.14 -4.27 -5.61
N HIS A 81 -9.01 -5.60 -5.78
CA HIS A 81 -10.04 -6.52 -5.31
C HIS A 81 -10.18 -6.47 -3.79
N PHE A 82 -9.11 -6.17 -3.06
CA PHE A 82 -9.07 -6.19 -1.60
C PHE A 82 -9.12 -4.80 -0.96
N THR A 83 -8.61 -3.76 -1.63
CA THR A 83 -8.47 -2.41 -1.06
C THR A 83 -8.83 -1.33 -2.06
N ASP A 84 -9.18 -0.13 -1.59
CA ASP A 84 -9.24 1.06 -2.45
C ASP A 84 -8.03 1.98 -2.27
N VAL A 85 -7.27 1.83 -1.16
CA VAL A 85 -6.11 2.67 -0.86
C VAL A 85 -4.86 1.87 -0.49
N PRO A 86 -4.19 1.25 -1.48
CA PRO A 86 -2.94 0.57 -1.22
C PRO A 86 -1.87 1.59 -0.80
N SER A 87 -0.97 1.16 0.07
CA SER A 87 0.20 1.95 0.45
C SER A 87 1.47 1.12 0.33
N LEU A 88 2.60 1.78 0.17
CA LEU A 88 3.88 1.10 0.11
C LEU A 88 5.01 1.91 0.74
N ILE A 89 5.99 1.20 1.28
CA ILE A 89 7.27 1.75 1.70
C ILE A 89 8.34 1.09 0.85
N SER A 90 9.21 1.89 0.24
CA SER A 90 10.38 1.39 -0.48
C SER A 90 11.56 2.33 -0.32
N GLY A 91 12.66 1.84 0.23
CA GLY A 91 13.81 2.69 0.54
C GLY A 91 13.43 3.80 1.52
N ASP A 92 13.69 5.04 1.10
CA ASP A 92 13.40 6.24 1.87
C ASP A 92 12.09 6.94 1.45
N SER A 93 11.17 6.21 0.84
CA SER A 93 9.90 6.75 0.34
C SER A 93 8.71 5.94 0.84
N ILE A 94 7.66 6.66 1.21
CA ILE A 94 6.33 6.12 1.54
C ILE A 94 5.35 6.67 0.51
N VAL A 95 4.48 5.83 -0.03
CA VAL A 95 3.43 6.23 -0.96
C VAL A 95 2.08 5.70 -0.49
N PHE A 96 1.09 6.58 -0.48
CA PHE A 96 -0.32 6.25 -0.33
C PHE A 96 -0.99 6.49 -1.67
N LEU A 97 -1.85 5.57 -2.10
CA LEU A 97 -2.55 5.64 -3.37
C LEU A 97 -4.04 5.63 -3.12
N ASP A 98 -4.77 6.38 -3.93
CA ASP A 98 -6.23 6.45 -3.95
C ASP A 98 -6.67 6.81 -5.38
N PRO A 99 -6.63 5.86 -6.32
CA PRO A 99 -6.83 6.14 -7.74
C PRO A 99 -8.22 6.73 -8.06
N GLN A 100 -9.19 6.61 -7.13
CA GLN A 100 -10.54 7.15 -7.26
C GLN A 100 -10.70 8.55 -6.65
N GLU A 101 -9.69 9.10 -5.97
CA GLU A 101 -9.74 10.44 -5.37
C GLU A 101 -10.91 10.59 -4.36
N ARG A 102 -11.08 9.61 -3.45
CA ARG A 102 -12.21 9.54 -2.50
C ARG A 102 -11.82 9.60 -1.02
N PHE A 103 -10.64 9.14 -0.69
CA PHE A 103 -10.19 8.91 0.68
C PHE A 103 -8.93 9.72 1.02
N LEU A 104 -8.08 10.02 0.04
CA LEU A 104 -6.83 10.70 0.29
C LEU A 104 -6.95 12.19 -0.03
N ARG A 105 -6.79 13.05 0.98
CA ARG A 105 -6.86 14.50 0.83
C ARG A 105 -5.59 15.18 1.32
N ARG A 106 -5.15 16.22 0.61
CA ARG A 106 -4.06 17.09 1.05
C ARG A 106 -4.30 18.52 0.58
N GLY A 107 -4.22 19.47 1.51
CA GLY A 107 -4.46 20.89 1.20
C GLY A 107 -5.90 21.23 0.81
N GLY A 108 -6.87 20.35 1.11
CA GLY A 108 -8.29 20.54 0.79
C GLY A 108 -8.77 19.69 -0.39
N ASP A 109 -7.88 19.31 -1.31
CA ASP A 109 -8.20 18.58 -2.53
C ASP A 109 -7.94 17.07 -2.38
N PHE A 110 -8.73 16.27 -3.10
CA PHE A 110 -8.50 14.84 -3.23
C PHE A 110 -7.27 14.56 -4.11
N GLN A 111 -6.52 13.53 -3.75
CA GLN A 111 -5.25 13.18 -4.36
C GLN A 111 -5.29 11.73 -4.84
N ARG A 112 -4.77 11.45 -6.05
CA ARG A 112 -4.59 10.06 -6.53
C ARG A 112 -3.52 9.30 -5.80
N GLY A 113 -2.57 10.03 -5.24
CA GLY A 113 -1.51 9.48 -4.44
C GLY A 113 -0.67 10.57 -3.82
N ILE A 114 -0.08 10.24 -2.68
CA ILE A 114 0.83 11.12 -1.96
C ILE A 114 2.11 10.35 -1.71
N LYS A 115 3.23 10.91 -2.19
CA LYS A 115 4.56 10.45 -1.84
C LYS A 115 5.14 11.32 -0.73
N CYS A 116 5.60 10.67 0.34
CA CYS A 116 6.23 11.28 1.50
C CYS A 116 7.63 10.68 1.72
N PRO A 117 8.56 11.45 2.31
CA PRO A 117 9.83 10.88 2.76
C PRO A 117 9.59 9.90 3.91
N PHE A 118 10.37 8.82 3.95
CA PHE A 118 10.41 7.91 5.08
C PHE A 118 11.04 8.60 6.30
N PRO A 119 10.36 8.67 7.47
CA PRO A 119 10.89 9.37 8.62
C PRO A 119 11.94 8.52 9.34
N ARG A 120 13.22 8.88 9.19
CA ARG A 120 14.36 8.20 9.83
C ARG A 120 14.62 8.64 11.28
N ASN A 121 13.83 9.56 11.81
CA ASN A 121 13.97 10.05 13.19
C ASN A 121 12.84 9.53 14.09
N GLY A 122 12.22 8.41 13.70
CA GLY A 122 11.00 7.88 14.29
C GLY A 122 9.75 8.63 13.85
N ILE A 123 8.59 8.05 14.15
CA ILE A 123 7.28 8.61 13.77
C ILE A 123 6.68 9.53 14.84
N HIS A 124 7.29 9.62 16.03
CA HIS A 124 6.71 10.36 17.16
C HIS A 124 6.51 11.86 16.92
N GLN A 125 7.36 12.46 16.07
CA GLN A 125 7.29 13.89 15.74
C GLN A 125 6.54 14.15 14.42
N VAL A 126 6.06 13.10 13.75
CA VAL A 126 5.31 13.21 12.51
C VAL A 126 3.87 13.62 12.86
N PRO A 127 3.34 14.72 12.26
CA PRO A 127 1.98 15.20 12.59
C PRO A 127 0.89 14.16 12.38
N ASP A 128 1.03 13.34 11.34
CA ASP A 128 0.17 12.25 10.92
C ASP A 128 0.72 10.88 11.38
N ARG A 129 1.25 10.82 12.61
CA ARG A 129 1.88 9.62 13.18
C ARG A 129 1.04 8.36 13.03
N ASP A 130 -0.25 8.41 13.34
CA ASP A 130 -1.10 7.21 13.31
C ASP A 130 -1.16 6.61 11.89
N GLN A 131 -0.98 7.42 10.84
CA GLN A 131 -0.90 6.94 9.46
C GLN A 131 0.27 5.97 9.25
N LEU A 132 1.33 6.08 10.05
CA LEU A 132 2.57 5.31 9.93
C LEU A 132 2.69 4.15 10.93
N VAL A 133 1.89 4.16 12.01
CA VAL A 133 1.83 3.07 13.00
C VAL A 133 1.62 1.68 12.38
N PRO A 134 0.83 1.50 11.29
CA PRO A 134 0.67 0.17 10.69
C PRO A 134 1.96 -0.50 10.18
N PHE A 135 3.00 0.29 9.90
CA PHE A 135 4.28 -0.22 9.44
C PHE A 135 5.27 -0.46 10.61
N GLU A 136 4.94 -0.03 11.84
CA GLU A 136 5.76 -0.34 13.01
C GLU A 136 5.73 -1.84 13.34
N GLY A 137 6.88 -2.36 13.74
CA GLY A 137 7.03 -3.78 14.12
C GLY A 137 7.11 -4.75 12.93
N ILE A 138 7.12 -4.24 11.69
CA ILE A 138 7.40 -5.05 10.50
C ILE A 138 8.91 -5.20 10.34
N GLU A 139 9.37 -6.41 10.02
CA GLU A 139 10.79 -6.73 9.87
C GLU A 139 11.47 -5.78 8.87
N GLY A 140 12.58 -5.16 9.30
CA GLY A 140 13.35 -4.20 8.50
C GLY A 140 12.85 -2.75 8.58
N ILE A 141 11.68 -2.48 9.15
CA ILE A 141 11.13 -1.12 9.30
C ILE A 141 11.26 -0.66 10.75
N ASP A 142 12.34 0.06 11.05
CA ASP A 142 12.63 0.60 12.38
C ASP A 142 12.36 2.11 12.51
N PHE A 143 12.03 2.78 11.40
CA PHE A 143 11.90 4.25 11.29
C PHE A 143 13.12 5.02 11.83
N ARG A 144 14.31 4.39 11.79
CA ARG A 144 15.59 4.93 12.25
C ARG A 144 16.66 4.86 11.18
N SER A 145 16.52 3.90 10.25
CA SER A 145 17.42 3.69 9.13
C SER A 145 16.63 3.55 7.82
N THR A 146 17.33 3.55 6.69
CA THR A 146 16.70 3.30 5.39
C THR A 146 16.15 1.88 5.34
N PHE A 147 14.90 1.74 4.90
CA PHE A 147 14.31 0.43 4.69
C PHE A 147 14.87 -0.22 3.41
N ASN A 148 15.66 -1.28 3.56
CA ASN A 148 16.28 -2.00 2.44
C ASN A 148 15.33 -3.04 1.84
N GLY A 149 14.22 -2.58 1.30
CA GLY A 149 13.24 -3.42 0.62
C GLY A 149 12.01 -2.63 0.21
N THR A 150 10.97 -3.36 -0.16
CA THR A 150 9.65 -2.84 -0.48
C THR A 150 8.60 -3.61 0.31
N LEU A 151 7.73 -2.88 0.98
CA LEU A 151 6.58 -3.40 1.71
C LEU A 151 5.34 -2.77 1.12
N PHE A 152 4.45 -3.58 0.56
CA PHE A 152 3.09 -3.16 0.26
C PHE A 152 2.19 -3.46 1.44
N ARG A 153 1.29 -2.53 1.74
CA ARG A 153 0.19 -2.71 2.68
C ARG A 153 -1.13 -2.51 1.93
N ILE A 154 -1.95 -3.55 1.96
CA ILE A 154 -3.24 -3.65 1.28
C ILE A 154 -4.32 -3.76 2.38
N PRO A 155 -4.80 -2.62 2.92
CA PRO A 155 -5.80 -2.64 3.98
C PRO A 155 -7.13 -3.17 3.43
N LEU A 156 -7.74 -4.10 4.15
CA LEU A 156 -8.95 -4.79 3.67
C LEU A 156 -10.15 -3.84 3.66
N ARG A 157 -10.86 -3.83 2.54
CA ARG A 157 -12.12 -3.11 2.37
C ARG A 157 -13.17 -3.67 3.33
N THR A 158 -13.72 -2.78 4.15
CA THR A 158 -14.78 -3.11 5.13
C THR A 158 -16.18 -2.80 4.61
N VAL A 159 -16.31 -1.90 3.64
CA VAL A 159 -17.58 -1.50 3.00
C VAL A 159 -17.39 -1.49 1.49
N ALA A 160 -18.37 -1.99 0.74
CA ALA A 160 -18.36 -1.98 -0.72
C ALA A 160 -18.00 -0.60 -1.32
N SER A 161 -17.24 -0.61 -2.41
CA SER A 161 -16.81 0.59 -3.13
C SER A 161 -17.15 0.49 -4.61
N GLU A 162 -16.98 1.59 -5.35
CA GLU A 162 -17.13 1.58 -6.81
C GLU A 162 -16.06 0.72 -7.51
N ILE A 163 -14.96 0.36 -6.84
CA ILE A 163 -13.97 -0.57 -7.41
C ILE A 163 -14.42 -2.02 -7.25
N SER A 164 -15.00 -2.38 -6.10
CA SER A 164 -15.50 -3.73 -5.86
C SER A 164 -16.52 -3.78 -4.72
N ASP A 165 -17.55 -4.60 -4.91
CA ASP A 165 -18.52 -4.96 -3.88
C ASP A 165 -18.00 -6.00 -2.88
N ALA A 166 -16.85 -6.62 -3.18
CA ALA A 166 -16.28 -7.68 -2.36
C ALA A 166 -15.63 -7.10 -1.10
N THR A 167 -16.06 -7.63 0.05
CA THR A 167 -15.44 -7.40 1.36
C THR A 167 -14.88 -8.71 1.87
N PHE A 168 -13.69 -8.66 2.46
CA PHE A 168 -12.98 -9.85 2.92
C PHE A 168 -12.62 -9.70 4.39
N THR A 169 -12.87 -10.75 5.18
CA THR A 169 -12.27 -10.85 6.52
C THR A 169 -10.88 -11.47 6.39
N PRO A 170 -9.98 -11.24 7.36
CA PRO A 170 -8.68 -11.89 7.39
C PRO A 170 -8.75 -13.42 7.24
N GLU A 171 -9.76 -14.06 7.84
CA GLU A 171 -9.97 -15.51 7.77
C GLU A 171 -10.36 -15.97 6.35
N ALA A 172 -11.15 -15.17 5.63
CA ALA A 172 -11.48 -15.46 4.23
C ALA A 172 -10.24 -15.36 3.34
N ILE A 173 -9.33 -14.42 3.62
CA ILE A 173 -8.07 -14.29 2.90
C ILE A 173 -7.14 -15.48 3.16
N ILE A 174 -7.04 -15.96 4.41
CA ILE A 174 -6.24 -17.14 4.74
C ILE A 174 -6.71 -18.34 3.91
N ARG A 175 -8.03 -18.59 3.85
CA ARG A 175 -8.60 -19.68 3.02
C ARG A 175 -8.28 -19.52 1.53
N LEU A 176 -8.35 -18.31 1.01
CA LEU A 176 -7.97 -18.01 -0.38
C LEU A 176 -6.51 -18.35 -0.69
N PHE A 177 -5.61 -18.24 0.29
CA PHE A 177 -4.20 -18.61 0.14
C PHE A 177 -3.92 -20.09 0.42
N GLU A 178 -4.78 -20.79 1.18
CA GLU A 178 -4.71 -22.24 1.40
C GLU A 178 -5.18 -23.05 0.17
N ASP A 179 -6.07 -22.48 -0.64
CA ASP A 179 -6.63 -23.10 -1.85
C ASP A 179 -5.72 -22.95 -3.11
N ILE A 180 -4.50 -22.43 -2.96
CA ILE A 180 -3.50 -22.22 -4.04
C ILE A 180 -2.29 -23.13 -3.83
#